data_AF-A0A6B3KBJ7-F1
#
_entry.id   AF-A0A6B3KBJ7-F1
#
_cell.length_a   1.000
_cell.length_b   1.000
_cell.length_c   1.000
_cell.angle_alpha   90.00
_cell.angle_beta   90.00
_cell.angle_gamma   90.00
#
_symmetry.space_group_name_H-M   'P 1'
#
loop_
_entity.id
_entity.type
_entity.pdbx_description
1 polymer ?
#
loop_
_entity_poly.entity_id
_entity_poly.type
_entity_poly.pdbx_seq_one_letter_code
_entity_poly.pdbx_strand_id
1 'polypeptide(L)'
;MRLPSRFVSLRCTLPLACAFALGATSANAAVFINELHYDDVGASGDSGEGVEVVATAGESLSGYRIYLYNGNSPSAAVVYANTAVPAGTVVSCGSQVRMATVSYASNGVQNGPNDGVALVDPNGQLVQFLSYEGAITGSGGPAAGVTSQNLPVSESNSTAVGSSLQLTGTGSSAANFSWAGSAAQTFGACNRGQTFTGSDGGGSTGAPTISSTTPTQGATGFPAAGDLAVGFSEAVTLGSGAFALSCASSGNVALTYPTSGTRFTLSTNTALVGGERCTLAITASAIRDASGLSPAANQSIAFTVATASGGGTGYYARVNTASASQLRCSLHATIKGHTVYPYSGSGTSTWTILEMADEDPNNSGRILDAYRNRSYAKVSDRAGTGSGLTYNREHTWPNSLGFGSATGDRGLPYAPYTDTHMLYLTDTSFNADRGNKPYATCTSSCGE
;
A
#
# COMPACT_ATOMS: atom_id res chain seq x y z
N MET A 1 -27.90 73.11 -43.43
CA MET A 1 -27.52 74.27 -42.58
C MET A 1 -27.11 73.73 -41.21
N ARG A 2 -25.82 73.88 -40.84
CA ARG A 2 -25.16 73.75 -39.51
C ARG A 2 -25.36 72.50 -38.61
N LEU A 3 -24.23 71.77 -38.43
CA LEU A 3 -23.60 71.09 -37.26
C LEU A 3 -24.11 71.39 -35.81
N PRO A 4 -23.62 70.73 -34.73
CA PRO A 4 -23.59 69.28 -34.38
C PRO A 4 -24.01 69.04 -32.89
N SER A 5 -24.24 67.79 -32.44
CA SER A 5 -24.42 67.50 -30.99
C SER A 5 -23.68 66.24 -30.56
N ARG A 6 -22.72 66.43 -29.64
CA ARG A 6 -21.92 65.40 -28.97
C ARG A 6 -22.73 64.72 -27.87
N PHE A 7 -22.69 63.39 -27.79
CA PHE A 7 -23.09 62.63 -26.60
C PHE A 7 -21.85 62.30 -25.77
N VAL A 8 -21.83 62.76 -24.52
CA VAL A 8 -20.88 62.35 -23.48
C VAL A 8 -21.57 61.27 -22.65
N SER A 9 -21.01 60.06 -22.60
CA SER A 9 -21.45 58.97 -21.74
C SER A 9 -20.55 58.90 -20.51
N LEU A 10 -21.16 59.05 -19.33
CA LEU A 10 -20.50 58.99 -18.02
C LEU A 10 -20.19 57.52 -17.69
N ARG A 11 -18.91 57.13 -17.65
CA ARG A 11 -18.48 55.83 -17.12
C ARG A 11 -18.16 55.97 -15.63
N CYS A 12 -18.98 55.34 -14.79
CA CYS A 12 -18.68 55.10 -13.38
C CYS A 12 -17.86 53.81 -13.28
N THR A 13 -16.57 53.91 -12.94
CA THR A 13 -15.68 52.78 -12.71
C THR A 13 -15.71 52.37 -11.24
N LEU A 14 -16.21 51.17 -10.93
CA LEU A 14 -15.94 50.49 -9.66
C LEU A 14 -14.59 49.76 -9.75
N PRO A 15 -13.70 49.84 -8.75
CA PRO A 15 -12.50 49.03 -8.72
C PRO A 15 -12.85 47.61 -8.22
N LEU A 16 -12.49 46.61 -9.03
CA LEU A 16 -12.53 45.20 -8.65
C LEU A 16 -11.29 44.90 -7.79
N ALA A 17 -11.46 44.82 -6.47
CA ALA A 17 -10.42 44.35 -5.57
C ALA A 17 -10.28 42.82 -5.72
N CYS A 18 -9.26 42.36 -6.46
CA CYS A 18 -8.82 40.97 -6.42
C CYS A 18 -8.24 40.66 -5.04
N ALA A 19 -9.01 39.99 -4.19
CA ALA A 19 -8.48 39.32 -3.03
C ALA A 19 -7.66 38.11 -3.50
N PHE A 20 -6.34 38.26 -3.53
CA PHE A 20 -5.43 37.11 -3.55
C PHE A 20 -5.60 36.38 -2.22
N ALA A 21 -6.39 35.30 -2.23
CA ALA A 21 -6.33 34.31 -1.18
C ALA A 21 -4.96 33.64 -1.26
N LEU A 22 -4.01 34.10 -0.43
CA LEU A 22 -2.83 33.32 -0.09
C LEU A 22 -3.34 32.06 0.60
N GLY A 23 -3.50 30.98 -0.16
CA GLY A 23 -3.64 29.65 0.38
C GLY A 23 -2.35 29.34 1.14
N ALA A 24 -2.41 29.35 2.47
CA ALA A 24 -1.36 28.76 3.27
C ALA A 24 -1.27 27.28 2.87
N THR A 25 -0.23 26.91 2.15
CA THR A 25 0.10 25.53 1.87
C THR A 25 0.35 24.85 3.21
N SER A 26 -0.55 23.97 3.64
CA SER A 26 -0.29 23.07 4.76
C SER A 26 0.98 22.27 4.44
N ALA A 27 2.07 22.54 5.16
CA ALA A 27 3.32 21.82 4.99
C ALA A 27 3.11 20.35 5.42
N ASN A 28 3.02 19.44 4.44
CA ASN A 28 3.18 18.02 4.72
C ASN A 28 4.65 17.77 5.09
N ALA A 29 4.89 16.79 5.96
CA ALA A 29 6.22 16.28 6.26
C ALA A 29 6.92 15.87 4.95
N ALA A 30 8.18 16.26 4.75
CA ALA A 30 8.95 15.79 3.60
C ALA A 30 9.64 14.48 3.98
N VAL A 31 9.44 13.44 3.17
CA VAL A 31 10.15 12.17 3.30
C VAL A 31 11.00 11.96 2.04
N PHE A 32 12.30 11.70 2.20
CA PHE A 32 13.23 11.57 1.08
C PHE A 32 14.49 10.78 1.45
N ILE A 33 15.22 10.33 0.44
CA ILE A 33 16.51 9.65 0.58
C ILE A 33 17.57 10.68 0.99
N ASN A 34 18.24 10.42 2.11
CA ASN A 34 19.14 11.35 2.81
C ASN A 34 20.63 11.03 2.62
N GLU A 35 20.95 9.74 2.54
CA GLU A 35 22.32 9.22 2.44
C GLU A 35 22.29 7.91 1.63
N LEU A 36 23.30 7.69 0.79
CA LEU A 36 23.39 6.53 -0.09
C LEU A 36 24.85 6.05 -0.15
N HIS A 37 25.05 4.75 0.03
CA HIS A 37 26.31 4.06 -0.25
C HIS A 37 26.04 2.84 -1.14
N TYR A 38 26.73 2.75 -2.27
CA TYR A 38 26.52 1.75 -3.32
C TYR A 38 27.80 1.23 -4.01
N ASP A 39 28.97 1.90 -3.87
CA ASP A 39 30.22 1.44 -4.51
C ASP A 39 31.44 1.81 -3.64
N ASP A 40 32.32 0.85 -3.35
CA ASP A 40 33.55 1.07 -2.57
C ASP A 40 34.75 0.25 -3.06
N VAL A 41 35.91 0.54 -2.46
CA VAL A 41 37.14 -0.19 -2.72
C VAL A 41 37.14 -1.56 -2.02
N GLY A 42 36.94 -2.63 -2.77
CA GLY A 42 36.98 -3.98 -2.20
C GLY A 42 37.18 -5.09 -3.21
N ALA A 43 38.19 -5.95 -3.02
CA ALA A 43 38.35 -7.17 -3.82
C ALA A 43 37.27 -8.23 -3.54
N SER A 44 36.52 -8.07 -2.44
CA SER A 44 35.42 -8.94 -2.02
C SER A 44 34.03 -8.36 -2.36
N GLY A 45 34.00 -7.24 -3.11
CA GLY A 45 32.80 -6.47 -3.39
C GLY A 45 32.55 -5.36 -2.38
N ASP A 46 31.45 -4.63 -2.61
CA ASP A 46 31.09 -3.41 -1.90
C ASP A 46 30.65 -3.70 -0.46
N SER A 47 31.05 -2.87 0.51
CA SER A 47 30.84 -3.15 1.93
C SER A 47 30.11 -2.02 2.67
N GLY A 48 29.11 -2.38 3.46
CA GLY A 48 28.35 -1.38 4.23
C GLY A 48 27.35 -0.59 3.39
N GLU A 49 26.96 -1.10 2.22
CA GLU A 49 25.95 -0.50 1.35
C GLU A 49 24.64 -0.23 2.10
N GLY A 50 24.03 0.91 1.79
CA GLY A 50 22.88 1.36 2.54
C GLY A 50 22.17 2.54 1.91
N VAL A 51 20.89 2.64 2.21
CA VAL A 51 20.02 3.77 1.86
C VAL A 51 19.42 4.31 3.15
N GLU A 52 19.66 5.58 3.45
CA GLU A 52 19.00 6.28 4.55
C GLU A 52 17.83 7.10 4.05
N VAL A 53 16.73 7.06 4.78
CA VAL A 53 15.56 7.88 4.56
C VAL A 53 15.35 8.78 5.77
N VAL A 54 15.01 10.05 5.52
CA VAL A 54 14.65 11.03 6.55
C VAL A 54 13.19 11.46 6.37
N ALA A 55 12.49 11.65 7.48
CA ALA A 55 11.20 12.32 7.58
C ALA A 55 11.37 13.61 8.41
N THR A 56 11.16 14.76 7.77
CA THR A 56 11.51 16.06 8.37
C THR A 56 10.56 16.55 9.45
N ALA A 57 9.34 15.99 9.52
CA ALA A 57 8.40 16.26 10.62
C ALA A 57 8.41 15.17 11.70
N GLY A 58 9.39 14.27 11.69
CA GLY A 58 9.54 13.23 12.72
C GLY A 58 8.51 12.10 12.67
N GLU A 59 7.66 12.06 11.63
CA GLU A 59 6.69 10.99 11.42
C GLU A 59 7.36 9.62 11.26
N SER A 60 6.62 8.56 11.59
CA SER A 60 7.11 7.18 11.46
C SER A 60 7.35 6.84 10.00
N LEU A 61 8.52 6.25 9.71
CA LEU A 61 8.86 5.72 8.38
C LEU A 61 8.27 4.32 8.15
N SER A 62 7.45 3.81 9.08
CA SER A 62 6.81 2.51 8.96
C SER A 62 5.88 2.45 7.74
N GLY A 63 6.03 1.40 6.93
CA GLY A 63 5.24 1.19 5.72
C GLY A 63 5.86 1.76 4.45
N TYR A 64 6.87 2.65 4.57
CA TYR A 64 7.69 3.04 3.42
C TYR A 64 8.54 1.87 2.95
N ARG A 65 8.89 1.87 1.66
CA ARG A 65 9.74 0.85 1.04
C ARG A 65 10.78 1.47 0.13
N ILE A 66 11.95 0.86 0.09
CA ILE A 66 12.99 1.10 -0.91
C ILE A 66 12.86 0.04 -2.00
N TYR A 67 12.86 0.46 -3.26
CA TYR A 67 12.93 -0.40 -4.44
C TYR A 67 14.26 -0.14 -5.15
N LEU A 68 15.05 -1.17 -5.37
CA LEU A 68 16.30 -1.09 -6.13
C LEU A 68 16.05 -1.50 -7.58
N TYR A 69 16.59 -0.71 -8.49
CA TYR A 69 16.43 -0.82 -9.93
C TYR A 69 17.76 -1.11 -10.60
N ASN A 70 17.74 -1.98 -11.60
CA ASN A 70 18.87 -2.29 -12.48
C ASN A 70 18.37 -2.42 -13.92
N GLY A 71 19.16 -1.94 -14.88
CA GLY A 71 18.79 -1.95 -16.29
C GLY A 71 19.92 -2.29 -17.24
N ASN A 72 19.59 -3.02 -18.30
CA ASN A 72 20.55 -3.30 -19.39
C ASN A 72 20.72 -2.10 -20.34
N SER A 73 19.82 -1.12 -20.24
CA SER A 73 19.85 0.17 -20.94
C SER A 73 19.16 1.25 -20.11
N PRO A 74 19.34 2.55 -20.43
CA PRO A 74 18.73 3.64 -19.66
C PRO A 74 17.20 3.59 -19.61
N SER A 75 16.53 2.93 -20.56
CA SER A 75 15.06 2.84 -20.63
C SER A 75 14.49 1.50 -20.18
N ALA A 76 15.34 0.61 -19.65
CA ALA A 76 14.97 -0.77 -19.34
C ALA A 76 15.15 -1.14 -17.86
N ALA A 77 15.19 -0.17 -16.94
CA ALA A 77 15.44 -0.44 -15.54
C ALA A 77 14.25 -1.17 -14.87
N VAL A 78 14.49 -2.36 -14.32
CA VAL A 78 13.51 -3.19 -13.62
C VAL A 78 13.84 -3.29 -12.13
N VAL A 79 12.82 -3.49 -11.30
CA VAL A 79 13.02 -3.78 -9.88
C VAL A 79 13.67 -5.15 -9.71
N TYR A 80 14.78 -5.22 -8.97
CA TYR A 80 15.37 -6.50 -8.57
C TYR A 80 15.27 -6.77 -7.06
N ALA A 81 15.07 -5.74 -6.24
CA ALA A 81 14.85 -5.87 -4.81
C ALA A 81 13.86 -4.83 -4.28
N ASN A 82 13.14 -5.17 -3.22
CA ASN A 82 12.41 -4.19 -2.44
C ASN A 82 12.50 -4.52 -0.94
N THR A 83 12.75 -3.50 -0.13
CA THR A 83 13.04 -3.65 1.29
C THR A 83 12.16 -2.69 2.08
N ALA A 84 11.57 -3.16 3.18
CA ALA A 84 10.80 -2.31 4.07
C ALA A 84 11.73 -1.34 4.82
N VAL A 85 11.35 -0.08 4.93
CA VAL A 85 12.06 0.91 5.75
C VAL A 85 11.68 0.69 7.22
N PRO A 86 12.65 0.61 8.15
CA PRO A 86 12.37 0.58 9.57
C PRO A 86 11.55 1.81 10.00
N ALA A 87 10.86 1.74 11.15
CA ALA A 87 10.10 2.89 11.66
C ALA A 87 10.97 4.15 11.87
N GLY A 88 12.27 3.96 12.10
CA GLY A 88 13.27 5.02 12.28
C GLY A 88 13.39 5.54 13.70
N THR A 89 14.49 6.23 13.98
CA THR A 89 14.81 6.86 15.27
C THR A 89 14.79 8.38 15.16
N VAL A 90 14.44 9.07 16.25
CA VAL A 90 14.46 10.54 16.28
C VAL A 90 15.90 11.01 16.46
N VAL A 91 16.34 11.93 15.61
CA VAL A 91 17.68 12.53 15.62
C VAL A 91 17.54 14.05 15.60
N SER A 92 18.42 14.74 16.33
CA SER A 92 18.41 16.21 16.43
C SER A 92 19.50 16.81 15.53
N CYS A 93 19.10 17.36 14.39
CA CYS A 93 20.00 17.87 13.34
C CYS A 93 19.67 19.33 13.02
N GLY A 94 19.68 20.20 14.03
CA GLY A 94 19.06 21.52 13.97
C GLY A 94 17.62 21.47 14.50
N SER A 95 16.79 20.64 13.86
CA SER A 95 15.45 20.27 14.32
C SER A 95 15.32 18.76 14.49
N GLN A 96 14.29 18.32 15.22
CA GLN A 96 13.97 16.89 15.36
C GLN A 96 13.45 16.32 14.05
N VAL A 97 14.16 15.33 13.52
CA VAL A 97 13.77 14.54 12.35
C VAL A 97 13.76 13.07 12.70
N ARG A 98 13.13 12.24 11.87
CA ARG A 98 13.22 10.79 12.00
C ARG A 98 14.05 10.21 10.87
N MET A 99 15.02 9.37 11.20
CA MET A 99 15.91 8.73 10.23
C MET A 99 15.80 7.22 10.32
N ALA A 100 15.88 6.53 9.20
CA ALA A 100 15.98 5.08 9.13
C ALA A 100 16.95 4.66 8.04
N THR A 101 17.85 3.75 8.37
CA THR A 101 18.80 3.15 7.43
C THR A 101 18.31 1.76 7.02
N VAL A 102 18.31 1.50 5.72
CA VAL A 102 18.18 0.17 5.13
C VAL A 102 19.57 -0.28 4.71
N SER A 103 20.12 -1.28 5.41
CA SER A 103 21.44 -1.85 5.08
C SER A 103 21.30 -3.06 4.18
N TYR A 104 22.27 -3.25 3.30
CA TYR A 104 22.34 -4.38 2.38
C TYR A 104 23.56 -5.26 2.70
N ALA A 105 23.46 -6.54 2.34
CA ALA A 105 24.64 -7.40 2.31
C ALA A 105 25.54 -6.97 1.14
N SER A 106 26.81 -7.35 1.19
CA SER A 106 27.80 -6.98 0.16
C SER A 106 27.34 -7.27 -1.26
N ASN A 107 27.50 -6.29 -2.15
CA ASN A 107 26.98 -6.21 -3.53
C ASN A 107 25.45 -6.28 -3.62
N GLY A 108 24.75 -5.76 -2.61
CA GLY A 108 23.29 -5.74 -2.55
C GLY A 108 22.68 -4.58 -3.35
N VAL A 109 23.41 -3.48 -3.47
CA VAL A 109 23.09 -2.36 -4.36
C VAL A 109 23.96 -2.50 -5.61
N GLN A 110 23.36 -2.39 -6.81
CA GLN A 110 24.12 -2.53 -8.05
C GLN A 110 24.84 -1.20 -8.38
N ASN A 111 26.08 -1.28 -8.84
CA ASN A 111 26.93 -0.16 -9.24
C ASN A 111 27.02 -0.05 -10.78
N GLY A 112 26.38 0.98 -11.34
CA GLY A 112 26.39 1.21 -12.77
C GLY A 112 25.43 2.32 -13.24
N PRO A 113 25.60 2.81 -14.49
CA PRO A 113 24.88 3.97 -15.02
C PRO A 113 23.39 3.71 -15.31
N ASN A 114 22.95 2.46 -15.17
CA ASN A 114 21.56 2.06 -15.37
C ASN A 114 20.91 1.57 -14.06
N ASP A 115 21.49 1.94 -12.91
CA ASP A 115 21.03 1.56 -11.59
C ASP A 115 20.40 2.74 -10.84
N GLY A 116 19.51 2.41 -9.91
CA GLY A 116 18.82 3.44 -9.15
C GLY A 116 18.00 2.93 -7.98
N VAL A 117 17.47 3.89 -7.22
CA VAL A 117 16.76 3.67 -5.97
C VAL A 117 15.47 4.49 -5.96
N ALA A 118 14.35 3.83 -5.68
CA ALA A 118 13.05 4.45 -5.53
C ALA A 118 12.55 4.33 -4.09
N LEU A 119 12.10 5.45 -3.53
CA LEU A 119 11.38 5.51 -2.26
C LEU A 119 9.87 5.54 -2.54
N VAL A 120 9.12 4.68 -1.87
CA VAL A 120 7.68 4.49 -2.09
C VAL A 120 6.93 4.56 -0.76
N ASP A 121 5.80 5.26 -0.75
CA ASP A 121 4.96 5.45 0.44
C ASP A 121 4.11 4.19 0.76
N PRO A 122 3.45 4.15 1.93
CA PRO A 122 2.59 3.03 2.32
C PRO A 122 1.37 2.79 1.41
N ASN A 123 0.99 3.76 0.57
CA ASN A 123 -0.10 3.66 -0.41
C ASN A 123 0.40 3.17 -1.78
N GLY A 124 1.70 2.88 -1.92
CA GLY A 124 2.32 2.47 -3.17
C GLY A 124 2.64 3.62 -4.11
N GLN A 125 2.61 4.87 -3.65
CA GLN A 125 2.96 6.05 -4.45
C GLN A 125 4.47 6.29 -4.45
N LEU A 126 5.02 6.58 -5.62
CA LEU A 126 6.42 6.95 -5.77
C LEU A 126 6.69 8.32 -5.10
N VAL A 127 7.61 8.34 -4.14
CA VAL A 127 8.03 9.56 -3.42
C VAL A 127 9.24 10.18 -4.08
N GLN A 128 10.24 9.37 -4.40
CA GLN A 128 11.48 9.82 -5.02
C GLN A 128 12.05 8.68 -5.88
N PHE A 129 12.64 9.02 -7.02
CA PHE A 129 13.39 8.08 -7.84
C PHE A 129 14.74 8.69 -8.22
N LEU A 130 15.81 8.14 -7.66
CA LEU A 130 17.18 8.59 -7.87
C LEU A 130 17.94 7.54 -8.68
N SER A 131 18.88 7.99 -9.49
CA SER A 131 19.91 7.14 -10.09
C SER A 131 21.27 7.81 -9.95
N TYR A 132 22.32 7.07 -10.23
CA TYR A 132 23.70 7.54 -10.17
C TYR A 132 24.40 7.16 -11.48
N GLU A 133 25.42 7.92 -11.86
CA GLU A 133 26.21 7.74 -13.09
C GLU A 133 25.44 7.87 -14.44
N GLY A 134 24.12 7.88 -14.41
CA GLY A 134 23.23 8.04 -15.56
C GLY A 134 21.77 8.13 -15.13
N ALA A 135 20.94 8.83 -15.91
CA ALA A 135 19.50 8.85 -15.70
C ALA A 135 18.86 7.60 -16.29
N ILE A 136 17.90 7.00 -15.57
CA ILE A 136 17.18 5.80 -15.99
C ILE A 136 15.68 6.04 -16.03
N THR A 137 14.95 5.25 -16.81
CA THR A 137 13.49 5.19 -16.78
C THR A 137 13.06 3.82 -16.33
N GLY A 138 12.19 3.76 -15.32
CA GLY A 138 11.65 2.50 -14.84
C GLY A 138 10.78 1.85 -15.91
N SER A 139 11.06 0.60 -16.26
CA SER A 139 10.24 -0.21 -17.17
C SER A 139 9.18 -1.03 -16.43
N GLY A 140 9.25 -1.07 -15.09
CA GLY A 140 8.30 -1.76 -14.22
C GLY A 140 8.35 -1.27 -12.77
N GLY A 141 7.50 -1.87 -11.92
CA GLY A 141 7.40 -1.49 -10.50
C GLY A 141 6.84 -0.07 -10.26
N PRO A 142 7.02 0.48 -9.06
CA PRO A 142 6.45 1.77 -8.67
C PRO A 142 6.92 2.98 -9.49
N ALA A 143 8.09 2.90 -10.13
CA ALA A 143 8.63 3.93 -11.01
C ALA A 143 8.41 3.64 -12.52
N ALA A 144 7.45 2.77 -12.87
CA ALA A 144 7.15 2.46 -14.28
C ALA A 144 6.79 3.72 -15.08
N GLY A 145 7.53 3.96 -16.16
CA GLY A 145 7.38 5.13 -17.03
C GLY A 145 7.96 6.44 -16.47
N VAL A 146 8.53 6.42 -15.27
CA VAL A 146 9.13 7.60 -14.63
C VAL A 146 10.64 7.61 -14.86
N THR A 147 11.18 8.73 -15.32
CA THR A 147 12.62 8.97 -15.41
C THR A 147 13.15 9.43 -14.05
N SER A 148 14.22 8.81 -13.57
CA SER A 148 14.90 9.16 -12.33
C SER A 148 15.56 10.54 -12.39
N GLN A 149 15.78 11.13 -11.22
CA GLN A 149 16.74 12.21 -11.07
C GLN A 149 18.14 11.62 -10.90
N ASN A 150 19.02 11.87 -11.88
CA ASN A 150 20.42 11.48 -11.75
C ASN A 150 21.11 12.35 -10.69
N LEU A 151 21.84 11.70 -9.78
CA LEU A 151 22.65 12.38 -8.79
C LEU A 151 23.79 13.15 -9.46
N PRO A 152 24.10 14.37 -9.00
CA PRO A 152 25.21 15.16 -9.53
C PRO A 152 26.58 14.67 -9.03
N VAL A 153 26.59 13.63 -8.21
CA VAL A 153 27.75 13.00 -7.57
C VAL A 153 27.58 11.49 -7.69
N SER A 154 28.70 10.77 -7.67
CA SER A 154 28.74 9.31 -7.77
C SER A 154 29.83 8.75 -6.87
N GLU A 155 29.70 7.47 -6.56
CA GLU A 155 30.79 6.68 -6.00
C GLU A 155 31.55 6.02 -7.16
N SER A 156 32.59 5.27 -6.80
CA SER A 156 33.40 4.48 -7.73
C SER A 156 34.13 3.39 -6.95
N ASN A 157 34.69 2.40 -7.64
CA ASN A 157 35.56 1.36 -7.09
C ASN A 157 36.85 1.85 -6.37
N SER A 158 37.06 3.17 -6.28
CA SER A 158 38.13 3.81 -5.51
C SER A 158 37.63 4.54 -4.25
N THR A 159 36.31 4.56 -4.04
CA THR A 159 35.65 5.17 -2.89
C THR A 159 36.02 4.42 -1.63
N ALA A 160 36.31 5.15 -0.55
CA ALA A 160 36.80 4.51 0.67
C ALA A 160 35.68 3.72 1.37
N VAL A 161 35.99 2.53 1.85
CA VAL A 161 35.09 1.74 2.72
C VAL A 161 34.60 2.58 3.89
N GLY A 162 33.30 2.55 4.15
CA GLY A 162 32.66 3.30 5.23
C GLY A 162 32.47 4.79 4.92
N SER A 163 32.42 5.14 3.63
CA SER A 163 31.96 6.46 3.17
C SER A 163 30.61 6.36 2.47
N SER A 164 29.98 7.49 2.19
CA SER A 164 28.68 7.56 1.55
C SER A 164 28.45 8.92 0.91
N LEU A 165 27.60 8.95 -0.11
CA LEU A 165 27.00 10.19 -0.62
C LEU A 165 26.01 10.72 0.40
N GLN A 166 26.06 12.02 0.68
CA GLN A 166 25.26 12.65 1.74
C GLN A 166 24.58 13.92 1.23
N LEU A 167 23.32 14.14 1.59
CA LEU A 167 22.72 15.47 1.47
C LEU A 167 23.35 16.44 2.48
N THR A 168 23.69 17.64 2.01
CA THR A 168 24.23 18.75 2.81
C THR A 168 23.45 20.05 2.55
N GLY A 169 23.54 21.02 3.46
CA GLY A 169 22.83 22.30 3.36
C GLY A 169 21.80 22.52 4.47
N THR A 170 20.90 23.47 4.28
CA THR A 170 19.95 23.90 5.31
C THR A 170 18.53 24.02 4.77
N GLY A 171 17.55 23.32 5.37
CA GLY A 171 16.18 23.32 4.85
C GLY A 171 15.22 22.30 5.48
N SER A 172 14.00 22.19 4.95
CA SER A 172 12.95 21.24 5.43
C SER A 172 12.50 20.22 4.38
N SER A 173 13.04 20.30 3.16
CA SER A 173 12.67 19.45 2.03
C SER A 173 13.90 19.06 1.22
N ALA A 174 13.83 17.95 0.48
CA ALA A 174 14.94 17.45 -0.33
C ALA A 174 15.53 18.53 -1.27
N ALA A 175 14.67 19.39 -1.83
CA ALA A 175 15.06 20.46 -2.75
C ALA A 175 15.88 21.60 -2.11
N ASN A 176 15.94 21.67 -0.77
CA ASN A 176 16.78 22.63 -0.06
C ASN A 176 18.20 22.12 0.20
N PHE A 177 18.43 20.83 -0.05
CA PHE A 177 19.73 20.20 0.14
C PHE A 177 20.36 19.88 -1.20
N SER A 178 21.68 19.74 -1.18
CA SER A 178 22.47 19.31 -2.33
C SER A 178 23.22 18.05 -1.97
N TRP A 179 23.31 17.11 -2.91
CA TRP A 179 24.14 15.93 -2.74
C TRP A 179 25.61 16.31 -2.77
N ALA A 180 26.34 15.91 -1.73
CA ALA A 180 27.79 15.99 -1.64
C ALA A 180 28.41 14.63 -2.00
N GLY A 181 29.61 14.66 -2.56
CA GLY A 181 30.38 13.44 -2.85
C GLY A 181 30.79 12.70 -1.57
N SER A 182 31.32 11.49 -1.73
CA SER A 182 31.48 10.58 -0.59
C SER A 182 32.36 11.13 0.53
N ALA A 183 31.86 11.00 1.75
CA ALA A 183 32.54 11.32 2.99
C ALA A 183 32.26 10.20 4.01
N ALA A 184 32.98 10.17 5.14
CA ALA A 184 32.71 9.20 6.21
C ALA A 184 31.20 9.14 6.52
N GLN A 185 30.63 7.92 6.42
CA GLN A 185 29.20 7.71 6.49
C GLN A 185 28.61 8.17 7.83
N THR A 186 27.35 8.61 7.78
CA THR A 186 26.60 9.17 8.90
C THR A 186 25.28 8.46 9.15
N PHE A 187 25.07 7.26 8.59
CA PHE A 187 23.87 6.46 8.81
C PHE A 187 23.40 6.44 10.29
N GLY A 188 22.15 6.85 10.51
CA GLY A 188 21.49 7.01 11.80
C GLY A 188 21.81 8.30 12.55
N ALA A 189 22.61 9.20 11.96
CA ALA A 189 23.06 10.47 12.53
C ALA A 189 22.95 11.62 11.51
N CYS A 190 23.22 12.84 11.96
CA CYS A 190 23.17 14.00 11.07
C CYS A 190 24.29 13.95 10.02
N ASN A 191 23.91 14.08 8.74
CA ASN A 191 24.88 14.27 7.66
C ASN A 191 25.78 15.47 7.90
N ARG A 192 26.99 15.41 7.37
CA ARG A 192 27.96 16.49 7.53
C ARG A 192 27.49 17.78 6.85
N GLY A 193 27.39 18.84 7.63
CA GLY A 193 26.96 20.15 7.14
C GLY A 193 25.48 20.22 6.78
N GLN A 194 24.69 19.23 7.20
CA GLN A 194 23.24 19.25 7.05
C GLN A 194 22.58 19.83 8.31
N THR A 195 21.64 20.76 8.12
CA THR A 195 20.85 21.33 9.21
C THR A 195 19.39 21.43 8.76
N PHE A 196 18.51 20.73 9.45
CA PHE A 196 17.09 20.81 9.16
C PHE A 196 16.52 22.09 9.76
N THR A 197 15.71 22.81 8.97
CA THR A 197 15.00 24.03 9.38
C THR A 197 13.52 23.86 9.15
N GLY A 198 12.75 24.11 10.19
CA GLY A 198 11.33 23.80 10.26
C GLY A 198 11.05 23.27 11.65
N SER A 199 9.99 23.77 12.29
CA SER A 199 9.68 23.51 13.70
C SER A 199 9.92 22.05 14.08
N ASP A 200 10.85 21.83 15.01
CA ASP A 200 11.23 20.59 15.68
C ASP A 200 10.20 19.45 15.59
N GLY A 201 10.09 18.74 14.46
CA GLY A 201 9.15 17.62 14.30
C GLY A 201 7.75 17.84 14.92
N GLY A 202 7.28 19.10 14.95
CA GLY A 202 6.41 19.53 16.04
C GLY A 202 5.79 20.88 15.77
N GLY A 203 4.76 20.85 14.93
CA GLY A 203 3.68 21.79 15.04
C GLY A 203 3.92 23.23 14.65
N SER A 204 2.79 23.91 14.50
CA SER A 204 2.80 25.30 14.90
C SER A 204 3.22 25.35 16.38
N THR A 205 3.75 26.48 16.88
CA THR A 205 3.81 26.69 18.33
C THR A 205 2.42 26.71 19.00
N GLY A 206 1.35 26.59 18.19
CA GLY A 206 -0.01 26.39 18.64
C GLY A 206 -0.31 24.91 18.84
N ALA A 207 -1.20 24.64 19.80
CA ALA A 207 -1.69 23.31 20.07
C ALA A 207 -2.28 22.62 18.81
N PRO A 208 -2.09 21.29 18.66
CA PRO A 208 -2.62 20.54 17.53
C PRO A 208 -4.15 20.63 17.50
N THR A 209 -4.73 20.78 16.31
CA THR A 209 -6.18 20.78 16.11
C THR A 209 -6.61 19.55 15.32
N ILE A 210 -7.85 19.10 15.53
CA ILE A 210 -8.43 18.03 14.71
C ILE A 210 -8.90 18.66 13.39
N SER A 211 -8.26 18.28 12.29
CA SER A 211 -8.52 18.83 10.95
C SER A 211 -9.63 18.09 10.21
N SER A 212 -9.86 16.82 10.54
CA SER A 212 -10.90 15.99 9.90
C SER A 212 -11.27 14.78 10.75
N THR A 213 -12.49 14.29 10.56
CA THR A 213 -12.98 13.03 11.13
C THR A 213 -13.78 12.27 10.08
N THR A 214 -13.60 10.95 10.04
CA THR A 214 -14.43 10.01 9.30
C THR A 214 -14.97 8.99 10.29
N PRO A 215 -16.29 8.84 10.43
CA PRO A 215 -17.32 9.70 9.84
C PRO A 215 -17.26 11.13 10.39
N THR A 216 -17.87 12.07 9.67
CA THR A 216 -18.11 13.42 10.18
C THR A 216 -19.24 13.43 11.22
N GLN A 217 -19.30 14.48 12.04
CA GLN A 217 -20.36 14.66 13.03
C GLN A 217 -21.75 14.56 12.39
N GLY A 218 -22.58 13.66 12.91
CA GLY A 218 -23.96 13.44 12.48
C GLY A 218 -24.14 12.56 11.24
N ALA A 219 -23.08 11.95 10.70
CA ALA A 219 -23.21 11.10 9.51
C ALA A 219 -24.18 9.92 9.73
N THR A 220 -25.01 9.59 8.75
CA THR A 220 -26.08 8.57 8.88
C THR A 220 -25.90 7.31 8.02
N GLY A 221 -24.79 7.23 7.26
CA GLY A 221 -24.53 6.17 6.30
C GLY A 221 -23.15 5.51 6.46
N PHE A 222 -22.58 5.55 7.66
CA PHE A 222 -21.24 5.00 7.89
C PHE A 222 -21.22 3.47 7.66
N PRO A 223 -20.21 2.89 6.98
CA PRO A 223 -20.16 1.45 6.78
C PRO A 223 -19.96 0.64 8.04
N ALA A 224 -20.68 -0.49 8.13
CA ALA A 224 -20.61 -1.41 9.26
C ALA A 224 -19.16 -1.86 9.54
N ALA A 225 -18.37 -2.11 8.49
CA ALA A 225 -16.94 -2.39 8.60
C ALA A 225 -16.12 -1.31 7.88
N GLY A 226 -16.56 -0.05 7.97
CA GLY A 226 -15.78 1.09 7.53
C GLY A 226 -14.68 1.40 8.54
N ASP A 227 -13.52 1.82 8.05
CA ASP A 227 -12.48 2.34 8.94
C ASP A 227 -12.84 3.76 9.37
N LEU A 228 -12.71 4.05 10.66
CA LEU A 228 -12.78 5.42 11.15
C LEU A 228 -11.46 6.12 10.85
N ALA A 229 -11.47 7.44 10.74
CA ALA A 229 -10.25 8.22 10.61
C ALA A 229 -10.30 9.52 11.41
N VAL A 230 -9.14 9.94 11.93
CA VAL A 230 -8.95 11.25 12.55
C VAL A 230 -7.70 11.89 11.96
N GLY A 231 -7.84 13.10 11.43
CA GLY A 231 -6.72 13.92 10.97
C GLY A 231 -6.45 15.06 11.94
N PHE A 232 -5.19 15.42 12.10
CA PHE A 232 -4.72 16.56 12.87
C PHE A 232 -4.11 17.63 11.97
N SER A 233 -3.95 18.86 12.48
CA SER A 233 -3.24 19.94 11.77
C SER A 233 -1.73 19.72 11.68
N GLU A 234 -1.21 18.79 12.46
CA GLU A 234 0.21 18.49 12.62
C GLU A 234 0.41 17.08 13.21
N ALA A 235 1.66 16.64 13.31
CA ALA A 235 1.98 15.32 13.84
C ALA A 235 1.75 15.26 15.35
N VAL A 236 1.08 14.21 15.81
CA VAL A 236 0.83 13.96 17.23
C VAL A 236 1.22 12.55 17.63
N THR A 237 1.50 12.37 18.92
CA THR A 237 1.65 11.08 19.61
C THR A 237 0.42 10.83 20.46
N LEU A 238 -0.05 9.59 20.43
CA LEU A 238 -1.25 9.12 21.11
C LEU A 238 -0.88 8.28 22.33
N GLY A 239 -1.36 8.71 23.49
CA GLY A 239 -1.38 7.93 24.72
C GLY A 239 -2.56 6.96 24.76
N SER A 240 -2.57 6.12 25.81
CA SER A 240 -3.70 5.23 26.08
C SER A 240 -5.00 6.03 26.24
N GLY A 241 -6.08 5.58 25.59
CA GLY A 241 -7.39 6.24 25.65
C GLY A 241 -7.54 7.50 24.78
N ALA A 242 -6.60 7.76 23.86
CA ALA A 242 -6.74 8.85 22.88
C ALA A 242 -8.02 8.75 22.05
N PHE A 243 -8.42 7.51 21.71
CA PHE A 243 -9.68 7.23 21.02
C PHE A 243 -10.48 6.15 21.73
N ALA A 244 -11.81 6.32 21.79
CA ALA A 244 -12.74 5.30 22.26
C ALA A 244 -14.01 5.30 21.41
N LEU A 245 -14.45 4.12 20.97
CA LEU A 245 -15.69 3.95 20.22
C LEU A 245 -16.74 3.26 21.09
N SER A 246 -17.90 3.89 21.23
CA SER A 246 -19.06 3.30 21.91
C SER A 246 -20.27 3.35 21.00
N CYS A 247 -20.98 2.23 20.87
CA CYS A 247 -22.16 2.11 20.04
C CYS A 247 -23.34 1.51 20.81
N ALA A 248 -24.56 1.85 20.39
CA ALA A 248 -25.78 1.49 21.10
C ALA A 248 -26.00 -0.03 21.24
N SER A 249 -25.62 -0.82 20.23
CA SER A 249 -25.79 -2.28 20.22
C SER A 249 -24.47 -3.01 20.42
N SER A 250 -23.40 -2.55 19.76
CA SER A 250 -22.07 -3.14 19.84
C SER A 250 -21.34 -2.82 21.16
N GLY A 251 -21.84 -1.88 21.96
CA GLY A 251 -21.22 -1.46 23.20
C GLY A 251 -19.86 -0.78 22.96
N ASN A 252 -18.90 -1.03 23.84
CA ASN A 252 -17.54 -0.51 23.67
C ASN A 252 -16.78 -1.37 22.66
N VAL A 253 -16.34 -0.75 21.58
CA VAL A 253 -15.63 -1.41 20.49
C VAL A 253 -14.14 -1.09 20.60
N ALA A 254 -13.31 -2.14 20.73
CA ALA A 254 -11.87 -1.98 20.75
C ALA A 254 -11.36 -1.46 19.40
N LEU A 255 -10.44 -0.51 19.45
CA LEU A 255 -9.83 0.10 18.26
C LEU A 255 -8.35 -0.26 18.17
N THR A 256 -7.87 -0.48 16.95
CA THR A 256 -6.44 -0.61 16.63
C THR A 256 -6.03 0.55 15.74
N TYR A 257 -4.93 1.21 16.10
CA TYR A 257 -4.43 2.40 15.41
C TYR A 257 -2.93 2.62 15.69
N PRO A 258 -2.19 3.31 14.81
CA PRO A 258 -0.80 3.68 15.07
C PRO A 258 -0.69 4.68 16.22
N THR A 259 0.44 4.72 16.91
CA THR A 259 0.64 5.57 18.11
C THR A 259 1.15 6.97 17.79
N SER A 260 1.53 7.26 16.55
CA SER A 260 1.89 8.61 16.11
C SER A 260 1.61 8.83 14.62
N GLY A 261 1.47 10.10 14.22
CA GLY A 261 1.19 10.51 12.85
C GLY A 261 0.34 11.78 12.77
N THR A 262 0.01 12.20 11.55
CA THR A 262 -0.91 13.32 11.26
C THR A 262 -2.32 12.84 10.91
N ARG A 263 -2.44 11.59 10.46
CA ARG A 263 -3.70 10.91 10.12
C ARG A 263 -3.70 9.51 10.72
N PHE A 264 -4.80 9.17 11.36
CA PHE A 264 -4.96 7.90 12.06
C PHE A 264 -6.16 7.17 11.49
N THR A 265 -5.92 5.98 10.93
CA THR A 265 -6.98 5.02 10.61
C THR A 265 -7.25 4.18 11.85
N LEU A 266 -8.50 4.12 12.30
CA LEU A 266 -8.92 3.38 13.49
C LEU A 266 -9.74 2.17 13.05
N SER A 267 -9.15 0.99 13.15
CA SER A 267 -9.81 -0.27 12.81
C SER A 267 -10.62 -0.78 14.00
N THR A 268 -11.89 -1.12 13.76
CA THR A 268 -12.76 -1.78 14.75
C THR A 268 -12.50 -3.28 14.86
N ASN A 269 -11.78 -3.87 13.89
CA ASN A 269 -11.53 -5.31 13.74
C ASN A 269 -12.80 -6.19 13.65
N THR A 270 -13.99 -5.57 13.66
CA THR A 270 -15.30 -6.21 13.60
C THR A 270 -16.30 -5.32 12.86
N ALA A 271 -17.37 -5.90 12.35
CA ALA A 271 -18.47 -5.14 11.78
C ALA A 271 -19.39 -4.63 12.89
N LEU A 272 -19.71 -3.34 12.84
CA LEU A 272 -20.75 -2.69 13.63
C LEU A 272 -22.15 -3.13 13.15
N VAL A 273 -23.14 -3.01 14.02
CA VAL A 273 -24.54 -3.35 13.76
C VAL A 273 -25.19 -2.26 12.91
N GLY A 274 -25.77 -2.63 11.76
CA GLY A 274 -26.47 -1.69 10.90
C GLY A 274 -27.61 -0.97 11.62
N GLY A 275 -27.71 0.35 11.44
CA GLY A 275 -28.70 1.20 12.09
C GLY A 275 -28.36 1.65 13.50
N GLU A 276 -27.26 1.17 14.10
CA GLU A 276 -26.88 1.59 15.44
C GLU A 276 -26.26 2.98 15.45
N ARG A 277 -26.45 3.71 16.56
CA ARG A 277 -25.79 4.99 16.82
C ARG A 277 -24.46 4.71 17.52
N CYS A 278 -23.40 5.32 17.02
CA CYS A 278 -22.05 5.24 17.55
C CYS A 278 -21.52 6.63 17.91
N THR A 279 -20.61 6.67 18.86
CA THR A 279 -19.88 7.87 19.29
C THR A 279 -18.39 7.55 19.37
N LEU A 280 -17.59 8.26 18.57
CA LEU A 280 -16.12 8.26 18.67
C LEU A 280 -15.71 9.41 19.59
N ALA A 281 -15.20 9.08 20.77
CA ALA A 281 -14.59 10.02 21.69
C ALA A 281 -13.10 10.21 21.35
N ILE A 282 -12.67 11.46 21.28
CA ILE A 282 -11.28 11.88 21.06
C ILE A 282 -10.83 12.65 22.31
N THR A 283 -9.92 12.03 23.07
CA THR A 283 -9.45 12.55 24.36
C THR A 283 -8.23 13.44 24.16
N ALA A 284 -8.41 14.75 24.21
CA ALA A 284 -7.35 15.73 24.00
C ALA A 284 -6.17 15.53 24.95
N SER A 285 -6.43 15.28 26.23
CA SER A 285 -5.38 15.10 27.24
C SER A 285 -4.50 13.86 27.03
N ALA A 286 -4.90 12.93 26.15
CA ALA A 286 -4.11 11.77 25.76
C ALA A 286 -3.37 11.97 24.43
N ILE A 287 -3.40 13.18 23.85
CA ILE A 287 -2.77 13.51 22.58
C ILE A 287 -1.72 14.60 22.83
N ARG A 288 -0.51 14.43 22.28
CA ARG A 288 0.57 15.40 22.41
C ARG A 288 1.24 15.64 21.07
N ASP A 289 1.50 16.88 20.71
CA ASP A 289 2.49 17.20 19.68
C ASP A 289 3.92 17.04 20.25
N ALA A 290 4.94 17.35 19.43
CA ALA A 290 6.33 17.30 19.91
C ALA A 290 6.67 18.45 20.89
N SER A 291 5.89 19.53 20.90
CA SER A 291 6.01 20.63 21.87
C SER A 291 5.34 20.32 23.22
N GLY A 292 4.70 19.15 23.36
CA GLY A 292 3.98 18.75 24.56
C GLY A 292 2.60 19.41 24.73
N LEU A 293 2.08 20.09 23.71
CA LEU A 293 0.75 20.67 23.70
C LEU A 293 -0.29 19.62 23.28
N SER A 294 -1.52 19.81 23.72
CA SER A 294 -2.66 18.95 23.41
C SER A 294 -3.76 19.74 22.71
N PRO A 295 -4.67 19.09 21.95
CA PRO A 295 -5.85 19.77 21.44
C PRO A 295 -6.61 20.52 22.53
N ALA A 296 -7.25 21.62 22.16
CA ALA A 296 -7.85 22.53 23.13
C ALA A 296 -8.98 21.89 23.97
N ALA A 297 -9.68 20.90 23.41
CA ALA A 297 -10.78 20.22 24.08
C ALA A 297 -10.99 18.80 23.54
N ASN A 298 -11.58 17.95 24.38
CA ASN A 298 -12.10 16.65 23.95
C ASN A 298 -13.18 16.86 22.87
N GLN A 299 -13.27 15.91 21.95
CA GLN A 299 -14.27 15.91 20.87
C GLN A 299 -15.05 14.60 20.90
N SER A 300 -16.31 14.68 20.47
CA SER A 300 -17.23 13.55 20.46
C SER A 300 -17.97 13.53 19.14
N ILE A 301 -17.67 12.52 18.31
CA ILE A 301 -18.20 12.40 16.97
C ILE A 301 -19.31 11.35 16.95
N ALA A 302 -20.56 11.82 16.92
CA ALA A 302 -21.73 10.97 16.83
C ALA A 302 -22.05 10.64 15.38
N PHE A 303 -22.34 9.38 15.07
CA PHE A 303 -22.75 8.93 13.74
C PHE A 303 -23.71 7.73 13.85
N THR A 304 -24.36 7.39 12.74
CA THR A 304 -25.22 6.21 12.61
C THR A 304 -24.65 5.30 11.53
N VAL A 305 -24.54 4.02 11.86
CA VAL A 305 -24.14 2.98 10.92
C VAL A 305 -25.27 2.76 9.92
N ALA A 306 -24.95 2.70 8.63
CA ALA A 306 -25.94 2.42 7.61
C ALA A 306 -26.66 1.10 7.92
N THR A 307 -27.98 1.11 7.91
CA THR A 307 -28.77 -0.13 7.86
C THR A 307 -28.43 -0.88 6.58
N ALA A 308 -28.37 -2.21 6.63
CA ALA A 308 -28.29 -3.01 5.42
C ALA A 308 -29.51 -2.71 4.54
N SER A 309 -29.28 -2.07 3.40
CA SER A 309 -30.29 -1.92 2.36
C SER A 309 -29.76 -2.64 1.13
N GLY A 310 -30.09 -3.93 1.00
CA GLY A 310 -29.54 -4.75 -0.07
C GLY A 310 -29.88 -6.23 -0.03
N GLY A 311 -31.17 -6.57 -0.19
CA GLY A 311 -31.68 -7.73 -0.95
C GLY A 311 -31.23 -9.18 -0.64
N GLY A 312 -30.28 -9.44 0.26
CA GLY A 312 -29.83 -10.80 0.57
C GLY A 312 -30.77 -11.53 1.53
N THR A 313 -31.03 -12.81 1.28
CA THR A 313 -31.65 -13.72 2.26
C THR A 313 -30.61 -14.74 2.74
N GLY A 314 -30.84 -15.36 3.90
CA GLY A 314 -29.96 -16.40 4.43
C GLY A 314 -28.54 -15.92 4.70
N TYR A 315 -27.55 -16.63 4.15
CA TYR A 315 -26.12 -16.38 4.36
C TYR A 315 -25.70 -14.92 4.05
N TYR A 316 -26.31 -14.29 3.04
CA TYR A 316 -25.98 -12.92 2.63
C TYR A 316 -26.84 -11.83 3.29
N ALA A 317 -27.65 -12.16 4.30
CA ALA A 317 -28.55 -11.18 4.94
C ALA A 317 -27.83 -9.97 5.58
N ARG A 318 -26.52 -10.08 5.85
CA ARG A 318 -25.71 -8.99 6.41
C ARG A 318 -24.99 -8.14 5.35
N VAL A 319 -25.13 -8.48 4.07
CA VAL A 319 -24.53 -7.72 2.97
C VAL A 319 -25.32 -6.43 2.73
N ASN A 320 -24.60 -5.32 2.65
CA ASN A 320 -25.15 -3.99 2.41
C ASN A 320 -24.75 -3.51 1.02
N THR A 321 -25.72 -3.41 0.11
CA THR A 321 -25.48 -3.00 -1.29
C THR A 321 -25.68 -1.50 -1.53
N ALA A 322 -25.87 -0.69 -0.47
CA ALA A 322 -26.21 0.74 -0.59
C ALA A 322 -25.14 1.58 -1.32
N SER A 323 -23.88 1.14 -1.27
CA SER A 323 -22.77 1.75 -2.00
C SER A 323 -21.66 0.73 -2.24
N ALA A 324 -20.72 1.04 -3.15
CA ALA A 324 -19.57 0.17 -3.41
C ALA A 324 -18.72 -0.09 -2.14
N SER A 325 -18.55 0.91 -1.28
CA SER A 325 -17.80 0.75 -0.03
C SER A 325 -18.53 -0.12 0.99
N GLN A 326 -19.85 0.05 1.13
CA GLN A 326 -20.70 -0.79 1.96
C GLN A 326 -20.68 -2.24 1.48
N LEU A 327 -20.82 -2.43 0.16
CA LEU A 327 -20.82 -3.75 -0.46
C LEU A 327 -19.51 -4.47 -0.19
N ARG A 328 -18.37 -3.83 -0.48
CA ARG A 328 -17.05 -4.41 -0.26
C ARG A 328 -16.86 -4.86 1.19
N CYS A 329 -17.15 -3.98 2.15
CA CYS A 329 -16.91 -4.23 3.56
C CYS A 329 -17.85 -5.30 4.14
N SER A 330 -19.15 -5.19 3.86
CA SER A 330 -20.16 -6.13 4.37
C SER A 330 -20.05 -7.51 3.71
N LEU A 331 -19.72 -7.56 2.43
CA LEU A 331 -19.46 -8.82 1.72
C LEU A 331 -18.20 -9.49 2.27
N HIS A 332 -17.09 -8.76 2.41
CA HIS A 332 -15.86 -9.29 3.02
C HIS A 332 -16.13 -9.86 4.42
N ALA A 333 -16.84 -9.14 5.29
CA ALA A 333 -17.17 -9.63 6.63
C ALA A 333 -18.06 -10.88 6.61
N THR A 334 -18.91 -11.03 5.60
CA THR A 334 -19.78 -12.21 5.42
C THR A 334 -18.99 -13.42 4.93
N ILE A 335 -18.02 -13.22 4.02
CA ILE A 335 -17.29 -14.32 3.35
C ILE A 335 -15.90 -14.63 3.92
N LYS A 336 -15.40 -13.82 4.88
CA LYS A 336 -14.08 -14.04 5.51
C LYS A 336 -14.07 -15.27 6.42
N GLY A 337 -12.87 -15.76 6.72
CA GLY A 337 -12.67 -16.90 7.63
C GLY A 337 -12.92 -18.26 6.98
N HIS A 338 -12.77 -18.35 5.65
CA HIS A 338 -12.80 -19.61 4.94
C HIS A 338 -11.67 -20.54 5.41
N THR A 339 -11.97 -21.82 5.51
CA THR A 339 -10.94 -22.84 5.72
C THR A 339 -10.15 -22.98 4.42
N VAL A 340 -8.84 -22.77 4.50
CA VAL A 340 -7.96 -22.88 3.34
C VAL A 340 -7.42 -24.31 3.25
N TYR A 341 -7.51 -24.92 2.08
CA TYR A 341 -6.94 -26.23 1.80
C TYR A 341 -5.86 -26.11 0.71
N PRO A 342 -4.76 -26.88 0.78
CA PRO A 342 -3.73 -26.86 -0.24
C PRO A 342 -4.26 -27.38 -1.58
N TYR A 343 -3.59 -26.99 -2.65
CA TYR A 343 -3.90 -27.51 -3.97
C TYR A 343 -3.69 -29.04 -4.04
N SER A 344 -2.61 -29.57 -3.47
CA SER A 344 -2.37 -31.01 -3.37
C SER A 344 -1.78 -31.36 -2.00
N GLY A 345 -2.00 -32.57 -1.49
CA GLY A 345 -1.43 -33.02 -0.22
C GLY A 345 -2.00 -34.37 0.26
N SER A 346 -1.45 -34.90 1.34
CA SER A 346 -1.89 -36.17 1.97
C SER A 346 -3.15 -36.05 2.83
N GLY A 347 -3.59 -34.82 3.12
CA GLY A 347 -4.86 -34.52 3.80
C GLY A 347 -5.90 -33.92 2.86
N THR A 348 -6.89 -33.23 3.42
CA THR A 348 -7.89 -32.51 2.64
C THR A 348 -7.22 -31.48 1.74
N SER A 349 -7.47 -31.58 0.44
CA SER A 349 -6.92 -30.72 -0.62
C SER A 349 -7.97 -30.55 -1.72
N THR A 350 -7.67 -29.75 -2.75
CA THR A 350 -8.61 -29.58 -3.86
C THR A 350 -8.95 -30.90 -4.53
N TRP A 351 -8.03 -31.87 -4.59
CA TRP A 351 -8.34 -33.23 -5.07
C TRP A 351 -9.49 -33.88 -4.29
N THR A 352 -9.38 -33.94 -2.96
CA THR A 352 -10.37 -34.64 -2.14
C THR A 352 -11.72 -33.93 -2.16
N ILE A 353 -11.72 -32.60 -2.18
CA ILE A 353 -12.95 -31.80 -2.20
C ILE A 353 -13.67 -31.97 -3.54
N LEU A 354 -12.94 -31.86 -4.65
CA LEU A 354 -13.53 -31.95 -5.98
C LEU A 354 -13.97 -33.36 -6.32
N GLU A 355 -13.26 -34.40 -5.85
CA GLU A 355 -13.73 -35.79 -6.02
C GLU A 355 -15.04 -36.07 -5.26
N MET A 356 -15.34 -35.31 -4.21
CA MET A 356 -16.64 -35.36 -3.55
C MET A 356 -17.69 -34.54 -4.30
N ALA A 357 -17.31 -33.36 -4.80
CA ALA A 357 -18.22 -32.44 -5.49
C ALA A 357 -18.69 -32.97 -6.85
N ASP A 358 -17.76 -33.53 -7.62
CA ASP A 358 -17.98 -34.08 -8.96
C ASP A 358 -18.16 -35.60 -8.92
N GLU A 359 -18.65 -36.15 -7.79
CA GLU A 359 -18.88 -37.58 -7.62
C GLU A 359 -19.88 -38.11 -8.67
N ASP A 360 -19.57 -39.26 -9.28
CA ASP A 360 -20.50 -39.95 -10.16
C ASP A 360 -21.73 -40.41 -9.36
N PRO A 361 -22.95 -39.93 -9.69
CA PRO A 361 -24.16 -40.26 -8.94
C PRO A 361 -24.46 -41.76 -8.88
N ASN A 362 -23.91 -42.56 -9.80
CA ASN A 362 -24.11 -44.01 -9.85
C ASN A 362 -22.96 -44.79 -9.21
N ASN A 363 -21.84 -44.15 -8.86
CA ASN A 363 -20.67 -44.82 -8.30
C ASN A 363 -19.78 -43.87 -7.47
N SER A 364 -19.90 -43.94 -6.15
CA SER A 364 -19.13 -43.08 -5.23
C SER A 364 -17.62 -43.29 -5.25
N GLY A 365 -17.13 -44.37 -5.87
CA GLY A 365 -15.70 -44.59 -6.14
C GLY A 365 -15.16 -43.81 -7.34
N ARG A 366 -16.00 -43.03 -8.02
CA ARG A 366 -15.68 -42.37 -9.29
C ARG A 366 -16.14 -40.92 -9.32
N ILE A 367 -15.54 -40.13 -10.21
CA ILE A 367 -15.99 -38.77 -10.55
C ILE A 367 -16.63 -38.80 -11.93
N LEU A 368 -17.53 -37.86 -12.19
CA LEU A 368 -18.14 -37.63 -13.49
C LEU A 368 -17.62 -36.30 -14.05
N ASP A 369 -16.88 -36.34 -15.16
CA ASP A 369 -16.21 -35.14 -15.67
C ASP A 369 -17.21 -34.12 -16.28
N ALA A 370 -16.86 -32.83 -16.17
CA ALA A 370 -17.78 -31.75 -16.52
C ALA A 370 -18.15 -31.64 -18.01
N TYR A 371 -17.35 -32.20 -18.93
CA TYR A 371 -17.56 -32.03 -20.37
C TYR A 371 -18.08 -33.30 -21.04
N ARG A 372 -17.40 -34.43 -20.83
CA ARG A 372 -17.66 -35.66 -21.58
C ARG A 372 -18.70 -36.53 -20.89
N ASN A 373 -19.13 -36.18 -19.69
CA ASN A 373 -20.00 -36.98 -18.86
C ASN A 373 -19.45 -38.42 -18.71
N ARG A 374 -18.13 -38.54 -18.63
CA ARG A 374 -17.40 -39.80 -18.47
C ARG A 374 -17.01 -39.96 -17.02
N SER A 375 -17.16 -41.19 -16.55
CA SER A 375 -16.81 -41.58 -15.20
C SER A 375 -15.33 -41.99 -15.10
N TYR A 376 -14.58 -41.49 -14.10
CA TYR A 376 -13.16 -41.83 -13.84
C TYR A 376 -12.97 -42.33 -12.40
N ALA A 377 -12.09 -43.31 -12.19
CA ALA A 377 -11.81 -43.81 -10.84
C ALA A 377 -11.05 -42.77 -10.01
N LYS A 378 -11.58 -42.48 -8.81
CA LYS A 378 -10.95 -41.56 -7.85
C LYS A 378 -9.54 -42.03 -7.54
N VAL A 379 -8.62 -41.10 -7.31
CA VAL A 379 -7.20 -41.37 -7.01
C VAL A 379 -6.39 -42.02 -8.14
N SER A 380 -6.78 -43.19 -8.66
CA SER A 380 -5.98 -43.92 -9.66
C SER A 380 -5.91 -43.21 -11.00
N ASP A 381 -7.02 -42.57 -11.41
CA ASP A 381 -7.13 -41.93 -12.73
C ASP A 381 -6.80 -40.43 -12.66
N ARG A 382 -6.24 -39.94 -11.55
CA ARG A 382 -5.73 -38.56 -11.48
C ARG A 382 -4.59 -38.39 -12.49
N ALA A 383 -4.53 -37.22 -13.12
CA ALA A 383 -3.37 -36.84 -13.91
C ALA A 383 -2.09 -36.93 -13.06
N GLY A 384 -1.07 -37.64 -13.56
CA GLY A 384 0.23 -37.82 -12.89
C GLY A 384 0.38 -39.06 -12.02
N THR A 385 -0.65 -39.91 -11.84
CA THR A 385 -0.58 -41.14 -11.01
C THR A 385 -0.60 -42.45 -11.80
N GLY A 386 -0.82 -42.42 -13.12
CA GLY A 386 -0.92 -43.63 -13.95
C GLY A 386 -0.87 -43.34 -15.45
N SER A 387 -1.08 -44.38 -16.26
CA SER A 387 -1.24 -44.30 -17.72
C SER A 387 -2.69 -44.63 -18.12
N GLY A 388 -3.19 -44.00 -19.18
CA GLY A 388 -4.57 -44.22 -19.68
C GLY A 388 -5.44 -42.95 -19.61
N LEU A 389 -6.75 -43.15 -19.52
CA LEU A 389 -7.73 -42.07 -19.40
C LEU A 389 -7.59 -41.44 -18.01
N THR A 390 -7.26 -40.16 -17.96
CA THR A 390 -7.09 -39.42 -16.70
C THR A 390 -7.95 -38.18 -16.67
N TYR A 391 -8.19 -37.68 -15.46
CA TYR A 391 -8.81 -36.38 -15.21
C TYR A 391 -7.87 -35.47 -14.43
N ASN A 392 -8.09 -34.17 -14.58
CA ASN A 392 -7.35 -33.14 -13.88
C ASN A 392 -8.28 -32.02 -13.40
N ARG A 393 -7.76 -31.14 -12.56
CA ARG A 393 -8.46 -29.96 -12.07
C ARG A 393 -8.29 -28.82 -13.04
N GLU A 394 -9.40 -28.28 -13.50
CA GLU A 394 -9.47 -27.17 -14.43
C GLU A 394 -9.91 -25.91 -13.72
N HIS A 395 -9.13 -24.84 -13.85
CA HIS A 395 -9.58 -23.51 -13.42
C HIS A 395 -10.49 -22.89 -14.49
N THR A 396 -11.71 -22.56 -14.10
CA THR A 396 -12.68 -21.81 -14.94
C THR A 396 -12.14 -20.47 -15.41
N TRP A 397 -11.31 -19.81 -14.60
CA TRP A 397 -10.46 -18.71 -15.02
C TRP A 397 -8.99 -19.15 -15.07
N PRO A 398 -8.29 -19.08 -16.22
CA PRO A 398 -6.94 -19.57 -16.34
C PRO A 398 -5.99 -18.99 -15.29
N ASN A 399 -5.26 -19.88 -14.63
CA ASN A 399 -4.28 -19.52 -13.61
C ASN A 399 -3.30 -18.44 -14.11
N SER A 400 -2.79 -18.58 -15.34
CA SER A 400 -1.83 -17.64 -15.94
C SER A 400 -2.36 -16.21 -16.13
N LEU A 401 -3.67 -15.98 -16.01
CA LEU A 401 -4.31 -14.68 -16.23
C LEU A 401 -4.73 -13.97 -14.95
N GLY A 402 -4.55 -14.57 -13.77
CA GLY A 402 -4.98 -13.94 -12.54
C GLY A 402 -4.32 -14.43 -11.26
N PHE A 403 -3.70 -15.62 -11.26
CA PHE A 403 -3.37 -16.34 -10.04
C PHE A 403 -1.93 -16.88 -9.99
N GLY A 404 -0.96 -16.10 -10.48
CA GLY A 404 0.43 -16.53 -10.72
C GLY A 404 1.26 -17.04 -9.52
N SER A 405 0.68 -17.20 -8.33
CA SER A 405 1.31 -17.81 -7.16
C SER A 405 0.43 -18.90 -6.56
N ALA A 406 1.04 -20.00 -6.12
CA ALA A 406 0.36 -21.05 -5.35
C ALA A 406 0.20 -20.69 -3.86
N THR A 407 0.89 -19.64 -3.40
CA THR A 407 0.91 -19.19 -1.99
C THR A 407 0.56 -17.70 -1.91
N GLY A 408 -0.36 -17.35 -1.02
CA GLY A 408 -0.74 -15.97 -0.75
C GLY A 408 0.27 -15.21 0.12
N ASP A 409 0.00 -13.93 0.29
CA ASP A 409 0.77 -12.94 1.07
C ASP A 409 0.99 -13.33 2.55
N ARG A 410 0.17 -14.24 3.07
CA ARG A 410 0.22 -14.73 4.45
C ARG A 410 0.83 -16.12 4.61
N GLY A 411 1.47 -16.67 3.56
CA GLY A 411 2.03 -18.02 3.59
C GLY A 411 0.97 -19.13 3.56
N LEU A 412 -0.30 -18.78 3.37
CA LEU A 412 -1.41 -19.72 3.16
C LEU A 412 -1.54 -20.04 1.66
N PRO A 413 -2.17 -21.16 1.28
CA PRO A 413 -2.50 -21.40 -0.12
C PRO A 413 -3.22 -20.20 -0.73
N TYR A 414 -2.83 -19.81 -1.94
CA TYR A 414 -3.42 -18.65 -2.60
C TYR A 414 -4.90 -18.91 -2.88
N ALA A 415 -5.78 -18.13 -2.23
CA ALA A 415 -7.21 -18.44 -2.16
C ALA A 415 -7.85 -18.61 -3.56
N PRO A 416 -7.60 -17.74 -4.55
CA PRO A 416 -8.14 -17.97 -5.89
C PRO A 416 -7.57 -19.19 -6.63
N TYR A 417 -6.32 -19.58 -6.36
CA TYR A 417 -5.70 -20.76 -6.99
C TYR A 417 -6.28 -22.08 -6.44
N THR A 418 -6.76 -22.05 -5.19
CA THR A 418 -7.31 -23.21 -4.48
C THR A 418 -8.83 -23.15 -4.29
N ASP A 419 -9.50 -22.16 -4.88
CA ASP A 419 -10.95 -21.98 -4.77
C ASP A 419 -11.67 -23.11 -5.50
N THR A 420 -12.27 -24.02 -4.74
CA THR A 420 -12.98 -25.18 -5.26
C THR A 420 -14.33 -24.84 -5.90
N HIS A 421 -14.80 -23.59 -5.80
CA HIS A 421 -15.95 -23.13 -6.61
C HIS A 421 -15.54 -22.76 -8.03
N MET A 422 -14.26 -22.51 -8.26
CA MET A 422 -13.71 -22.11 -9.56
C MET A 422 -12.92 -23.24 -10.24
N LEU A 423 -12.92 -24.43 -9.63
CA LEU A 423 -12.26 -25.64 -10.11
C LEU A 423 -13.28 -26.72 -10.45
N TYR A 424 -13.02 -27.47 -11.51
CA TYR A 424 -13.81 -28.65 -11.90
C TYR A 424 -12.89 -29.81 -12.26
N LEU A 425 -13.35 -31.06 -12.07
CA LEU A 425 -12.67 -32.24 -12.59
C LEU A 425 -13.08 -32.48 -14.04
N THR A 426 -12.10 -32.44 -14.94
CA THR A 426 -12.29 -32.58 -16.38
C THR A 426 -11.30 -33.56 -16.97
N ASP A 427 -11.64 -34.15 -18.11
CA ASP A 427 -10.71 -34.98 -18.90
C ASP A 427 -9.40 -34.21 -19.13
N THR A 428 -8.26 -34.87 -18.86
CA THR A 428 -6.95 -34.20 -18.92
C THR A 428 -6.64 -33.62 -20.31
N SER A 429 -7.10 -34.25 -21.39
CA SER A 429 -6.88 -33.75 -22.75
C SER A 429 -7.72 -32.51 -23.02
N PHE A 430 -9.00 -32.51 -22.63
CA PHE A 430 -9.89 -31.34 -22.81
C PHE A 430 -9.35 -30.13 -22.02
N ASN A 431 -8.97 -30.36 -20.76
CA ASN A 431 -8.34 -29.34 -19.92
C ASN A 431 -7.08 -28.75 -20.59
N ALA A 432 -6.22 -29.61 -21.16
CA ALA A 432 -5.03 -29.18 -21.86
C ALA A 432 -5.34 -28.39 -23.15
N ASP A 433 -6.35 -28.79 -23.92
CA ASP A 433 -6.77 -28.12 -25.15
C ASP A 433 -7.36 -26.73 -24.90
N ARG A 434 -8.13 -26.60 -23.82
CA ARG A 434 -8.61 -25.31 -23.31
C ARG A 434 -7.43 -24.41 -22.93
N GLY A 435 -6.46 -24.94 -22.18
CA GLY A 435 -5.26 -24.23 -21.78
C GLY A 435 -5.57 -22.91 -21.07
N ASN A 436 -4.99 -21.80 -21.56
CA ASN A 436 -5.20 -20.47 -20.99
C ASN A 436 -6.24 -19.60 -21.72
N LYS A 437 -7.07 -20.20 -22.57
CA LYS A 437 -8.01 -19.47 -23.41
C LYS A 437 -9.24 -19.07 -22.58
N PRO A 438 -9.58 -17.78 -22.45
CA PRO A 438 -10.82 -17.37 -21.79
C PRO A 438 -12.05 -17.76 -22.63
N TYR A 439 -11.94 -17.65 -23.96
CA TYR A 439 -12.88 -18.13 -24.97
C TYR A 439 -12.12 -18.60 -26.20
N ALA A 440 -12.52 -19.72 -26.81
CA ALA A 440 -11.97 -20.16 -28.08
C ALA A 440 -12.89 -21.16 -28.79
N THR A 441 -12.71 -21.26 -30.10
CA THR A 441 -13.25 -22.37 -30.90
C THR A 441 -12.26 -23.53 -30.90
N CYS A 442 -12.74 -24.73 -30.62
CA CYS A 442 -11.99 -25.98 -30.79
C CYS A 442 -11.62 -26.16 -32.29
N THR A 443 -10.33 -26.35 -32.59
CA THR A 443 -9.83 -26.65 -33.95
C THR A 443 -9.67 -28.16 -34.13
N SER A 444 -9.46 -28.65 -35.35
CA SER A 444 -9.31 -30.09 -35.64
C SER A 444 -8.13 -30.79 -34.94
N SER A 445 -7.30 -30.03 -34.21
CA SER A 445 -6.16 -30.51 -33.42
C SER A 445 -6.49 -30.71 -31.94
N CYS A 446 -7.65 -30.24 -31.48
CA CYS A 446 -8.12 -30.44 -30.12
C CYS A 446 -8.74 -31.83 -29.98
N GLY A 447 -8.59 -32.44 -28.81
CA GLY A 447 -9.25 -33.67 -28.41
C GLY A 447 -10.67 -33.49 -27.89
N GLU A 448 -11.10 -32.22 -27.67
CA GLU A 448 -12.49 -31.80 -27.41
C GLU A 448 -13.47 -32.17 -28.53
#